data_AF-A0A3S1HAK2-F1
#
_entry.id   AF-A0A3S1HAK2-F1
#
_cell.length_a   1.000
_cell.length_b   1.000
_cell.length_c   1.000
_cell.angle_alpha   90.00
_cell.angle_beta   90.00
_cell.angle_gamma   90.00
#
_symmetry.space_group_name_H-M   'P 1'
#
loop_
_entity.id
_entity.type
_entity.pdbx_description
1 polymer ?
#
loop_
_entity_poly.entity_id
_entity_poly.type
_entity_poly.pdbx_seq_one_letter_code
_entity_poly.pdbx_strand_id
1 'polypeptide(L)' 'MNADDDVRRYPGFGLFSAIFFAYLYLPIAVVVFYSFNANRIVSNWGGFSLHWYATALSNANLMTA' A
#
# COMPACT_ATOMS: atom_id res chain seq x y z
N MET A 1 1.49 -43.78 22.32
CA MET A 1 1.25 -42.44 21.74
C MET A 1 1.86 -42.44 20.36
N ASN A 2 1.05 -42.36 19.31
CA ASN A 2 1.52 -42.38 17.93
C ASN A 2 2.14 -41.03 17.58
N ALA A 3 3.21 -41.04 16.78
CA ALA A 3 4.03 -39.87 16.48
C ALA A 3 3.49 -38.99 15.34
N ASP A 4 2.20 -39.15 14.99
CA ASP A 4 1.66 -38.64 13.72
C ASP A 4 0.71 -37.45 13.87
N ASP A 5 0.47 -36.95 15.08
CA ASP A 5 -0.29 -35.71 15.28
C ASP A 5 0.65 -34.49 15.12
N ASP A 6 1.10 -34.23 13.89
CA ASP A 6 1.84 -33.01 13.54
C ASP A 6 0.90 -31.80 13.57
N VAL A 7 0.78 -31.20 14.76
CA VAL A 7 -0.04 -30.01 15.05
C VAL A 7 0.46 -28.73 14.31
N ARG A 8 1.55 -28.82 13.55
CA ARG A 8 2.23 -27.67 12.92
C ARG A 8 1.57 -27.15 11.65
N ARG A 9 0.63 -27.89 11.08
CA ARG A 9 -0.17 -27.43 9.93
C ARG A 9 -1.55 -27.04 10.42
N TYR A 10 -1.74 -25.75 10.70
CA TYR A 10 -3.07 -25.17 10.77
C TYR A 10 -3.52 -24.82 9.35
N PRO A 11 -4.35 -25.64 8.68
CA PRO A 11 -4.84 -25.35 7.34
C PRO A 11 -5.75 -24.12 7.43
N GLY A 12 -5.22 -22.95 7.08
CA GLY A 12 -5.97 -21.68 7.12
C GLY A 12 -5.19 -20.50 7.70
N PHE A 13 -4.15 -20.74 8.51
CA PHE A 13 -3.35 -19.65 9.08
C PHE A 13 -2.70 -18.79 7.97
N GLY A 14 -2.11 -19.43 6.95
CA GLY A 14 -1.49 -18.71 5.83
C GLY A 14 -2.48 -17.85 5.03
N LEU A 15 -3.69 -18.37 4.75
CA LEU A 15 -4.73 -17.61 4.05
C LEU A 15 -5.21 -16.42 4.90
N PHE A 16 -5.44 -16.64 6.19
CA PHE A 16 -5.83 -15.58 7.11
C PHE A 16 -4.75 -14.49 7.22
N SER A 17 -3.47 -14.87 7.37
CA SER A 17 -2.35 -13.94 7.37
C SER A 17 -2.26 -13.15 6.06
N ALA A 18 -2.46 -13.79 4.90
CA ALA A 18 -2.43 -13.11 3.61
C ALA A 18 -3.58 -12.08 3.50
N ILE A 19 -4.79 -12.43 3.91
CA ILE A 19 -5.95 -11.50 3.93
C ILE A 19 -5.68 -10.35 4.90
N PHE A 20 -5.13 -10.64 6.08
CA PHE A 20 -4.79 -9.63 7.08
C PHE A 20 -3.80 -8.61 6.52
N PHE A 21 -2.69 -9.06 5.91
CA PHE A 21 -1.73 -8.14 5.30
C PHE A 21 -2.33 -7.41 4.09
N ALA A 22 -3.09 -8.09 3.24
CA ALA A 22 -3.77 -7.42 2.11
C ALA A 22 -4.67 -6.29 2.61
N TYR A 23 -5.44 -6.51 3.68
CA TYR A 23 -6.28 -5.49 4.30
C TYR A 23 -5.46 -4.30 4.83
N LEU A 24 -4.34 -4.56 5.52
CA LEU A 24 -3.47 -3.50 6.04
C LEU A 24 -2.82 -2.66 4.94
N TYR A 25 -2.40 -3.29 3.84
CA TYR A 25 -1.69 -2.60 2.76
C TYR A 25 -2.62 -1.99 1.72
N LEU A 26 -3.86 -2.46 1.58
CA LEU A 26 -4.82 -1.91 0.61
C LEU A 26 -5.01 -0.39 0.71
N PRO A 27 -5.25 0.24 1.89
CA PRO A 27 -5.41 1.69 1.96
C PRO A 27 -4.14 2.45 1.58
N ILE A 28 -2.97 1.92 1.94
CA ILE A 28 -1.68 2.52 1.57
C ILE A 28 -1.49 2.42 0.04
N ALA A 29 -1.80 1.27 -0.54
CA ALA A 29 -1.73 1.05 -1.99
C ALA A 29 -2.66 1.99 -2.76
N VAL A 30 -3.86 2.26 -2.24
CA VAL A 30 -4.79 3.26 -2.81
C VAL A 30 -4.16 4.65 -2.80
N VAL A 31 -3.57 5.08 -1.68
CA VAL A 31 -2.90 6.39 -1.60
C VAL A 31 -1.71 6.46 -2.56
N VAL A 32 -0.89 5.41 -2.62
CA VAL A 32 0.24 5.32 -3.56
C VAL A 32 -0.25 5.39 -5.00
N PHE A 33 -1.30 4.66 -5.36
CA PHE A 33 -1.86 4.70 -6.72
C PHE A 33 -2.33 6.09 -7.11
N TYR A 34 -3.10 6.76 -6.25
CA TYR A 34 -3.60 8.11 -6.52
C TYR A 34 -2.53 9.20 -6.42
N SER A 35 -1.41 8.96 -5.73
CA SER A 35 -0.28 9.90 -5.69
C SER A 35 0.36 10.15 -7.06
N PHE A 36 0.18 9.21 -7.99
CA PHE A 36 0.60 9.34 -9.38
C PHE A 36 -0.45 10.02 -10.28
N ASN A 37 -1.60 10.43 -9.75
CA ASN A 37 -2.61 11.13 -10.56
C ASN A 37 -2.12 12.56 -10.89
N ALA A 38 -2.07 12.89 -12.18
CA ALA A 38 -1.74 14.25 -12.62
C ALA A 38 -2.74 15.30 -12.11
N ASN A 39 -3.98 14.90 -11.84
CA ASN A 39 -5.03 15.79 -11.32
C ASN A 39 -5.06 15.84 -9.79
N ARG A 40 -5.46 16.99 -9.25
CA ARG A 40 -5.67 17.19 -7.79
C ARG A 40 -6.95 16.55 -7.26
N ILE A 41 -7.91 16.25 -8.14
CA ILE A 41 -9.20 15.67 -7.78
C ILE A 41 -9.15 14.16 -8.04
N VAL A 42 -9.29 13.35 -6.98
CA VAL A 42 -9.15 11.88 -7.04
C VAL A 42 -10.14 11.20 -7.98
N SER A 43 -11.34 11.77 -8.16
CA SER A 43 -12.37 11.22 -9.05
C SER A 43 -12.12 11.43 -10.54
N ASN A 44 -11.14 12.27 -10.91
CA ASN A 44 -10.79 12.54 -12.30
C ASN A 44 -9.37 12.03 -12.58
N TRP A 45 -9.25 10.94 -13.34
CA TRP A 45 -7.95 10.39 -13.71
C TRP A 45 -7.27 11.24 -14.78
N GLY A 46 -6.22 11.96 -14.40
CA GLY A 46 -5.45 12.84 -15.29
C GLY A 46 -4.29 12.15 -16.01
N GLY A 47 -4.13 10.85 -15.84
CA GLY A 47 -2.94 10.10 -16.28
C GLY A 47 -1.86 10.00 -15.19
N PHE A 48 -0.84 9.19 -15.48
CA PHE A 48 0.31 8.97 -14.60
C PHE A 48 1.26 10.17 -14.64
N SER A 49 1.68 10.67 -13.46
CA SER A 49 2.59 11.81 -13.34
C SER A 49 3.39 11.78 -12.05
N LEU A 50 4.63 12.28 -12.11
CA LEU A 50 5.50 12.54 -10.96
C LEU A 50 5.57 14.04 -10.58
N HIS A 51 4.74 14.87 -11.21
CA HIS A 51 4.80 16.34 -11.09
C HIS A 51 4.78 16.86 -9.64
N TRP A 52 3.94 16.26 -8.79
CA TRP A 52 3.79 16.68 -7.40
C TRP A 52 5.02 16.36 -6.54
N TYR A 53 5.71 15.25 -6.82
CA TYR A 53 6.99 14.93 -6.18
C TYR A 53 8.05 15.98 -6.51
N ALA A 54 8.19 16.33 -7.80
CA ALA A 54 9.13 17.37 -8.23
C ALA A 54 8.77 18.74 -7.60
N THR A 55 7.49 19.09 -7.60
CA THR A 55 6.99 20.32 -6.99
C THR A 55 7.31 20.37 -5.49
N ALA A 56 7.07 19.27 -4.76
CA ALA A 56 7.37 19.18 -3.33
C ALA A 56 8.87 19.28 -3.05
N LEU A 57 9.70 18.60 -3.83
CA LEU A 57 11.15 18.64 -3.71
C LEU A 57 11.76 19.99 -4.14
N SER A 58 11.05 20.79 -4.93
CA SER A 58 11.46 22.16 -5.28
C SER A 58 10.99 23.22 -4.27
N ASN A 59 10.14 22.83 -3.32
CA ASN A 59 9.56 23.76 -2.37
C ASN A 59 10.49 23.95 -1.18
N ALA A 60 11.23 25.07 -1.16
CA ALA A 60 12.16 25.40 -0.08
C ALA A 60 11.52 25.35 1.32
N ASN A 61 10.26 25.76 1.46
CA ASN A 61 9.55 25.70 2.76
C ASN A 61 9.35 24.27 3.26
N LEU A 62 9.24 23.27 2.35
CA LEU A 62 9.13 21.86 2.72
C LEU A 62 10.51 21.21 2.97
N MET A 63 11.56 21.74 2.33
CA MET A 63 12.92 21.20 2.46
C MET A 63 13.68 21.68 3.69
N THR A 64 13.39 22.90 4.16
CA THR A 64 14.08 23.52 5.29
C THR A 64 13.31 23.44 6.61
N ALA A 65 12.16 22.75 6.62
CA ALA A 65 11.34 22.52 7.81
C ALA A 65 11.92 21.46 8.74
#